data_AF-A0A7W8V621-F1
#
_entry.id   AF-A0A7W8V621-F1
#
_cell.length_a   1.000
_cell.length_b   1.000
_cell.length_c   1.000
_cell.angle_alpha   90.00
_cell.angle_beta   90.00
_cell.angle_gamma   90.00
#
_symmetry.space_group_name_H-M   'P 1'
#
loop_
_entity.id
_entity.type
_entity.pdbx_description
1 polymer ?
#
loop_
_entity_poly.entity_id
_entity_poly.type
_entity_poly.pdbx_seq_one_letter_code
_entity_poly.pdbx_strand_id
1 'polypeptide(L)' 'MEAELEHLDWATRQPALHLFDAGYWRRRVLAVKGKFELTERQLIQLEKILRRLGPSVD' A
#
# COMPACT_ATOMS: atom_id res chain seq x y z
N MET A 1 -7.33 11.50 -2.01
CA MET A 1 -6.87 10.86 -0.77
C MET A 1 -7.47 9.48 -0.58
N GLU A 2 -8.79 9.35 -0.38
CA GLU A 2 -9.44 8.02 -0.29
C GLU A 2 -9.27 7.20 -1.57
N ALA A 3 -9.43 7.84 -2.74
CA ALA A 3 -9.23 7.19 -4.03
C ALA A 3 -7.81 6.64 -4.26
N GLU A 4 -6.78 7.22 -3.63
CA GLU A 4 -5.40 6.75 -3.82
C GLU A 4 -5.12 5.50 -2.96
N LEU A 5 -5.62 5.47 -1.72
CA LEU A 5 -5.49 4.30 -0.86
C LEU A 5 -6.34 3.12 -1.37
N GLU A 6 -7.55 3.41 -1.87
CA GLU A 6 -8.42 2.41 -2.49
C GLU A 6 -7.78 1.81 -3.75
N HIS A 7 -7.17 2.65 -4.60
CA HIS A 7 -6.40 2.18 -5.74
C HIS A 7 -5.24 1.26 -5.34
N LEU A 8 -4.49 1.61 -4.29
CA LEU A 8 -3.39 0.79 -3.79
C LEU A 8 -3.88 -0.54 -3.20
N ASP A 9 -5.00 -0.56 -2.49
CA ASP A 9 -5.58 -1.81 -1.99
C ASP A 9 -6.04 -2.70 -3.15
N TRP A 10 -6.68 -2.14 -4.18
CA TRP A 10 -7.07 -2.91 -5.36
C TRP A 10 -5.85 -3.44 -6.13
N ALA A 11 -4.84 -2.60 -6.38
CA ALA A 11 -3.65 -2.95 -7.17
C ALA A 11 -2.83 -4.06 -6.51
N THR A 12 -2.64 -4.00 -5.18
CA THR A 12 -1.87 -5.00 -4.42
C THR A 12 -2.60 -6.34 -4.23
N ARG A 13 -3.85 -6.48 -4.69
CA ARG A 13 -4.59 -7.75 -4.74
C ARG A 13 -4.50 -8.44 -6.10
N GLN A 14 -4.00 -7.76 -7.14
CA GLN A 14 -4.05 -8.31 -8.49
C GLN A 14 -2.93 -9.36 -8.69
N PRO A 15 -3.25 -10.58 -9.15
CA PRO A 15 -2.25 -11.61 -9.43
C PRO A 15 -1.27 -11.24 -10.54
N ALA A 16 -1.70 -10.38 -11.47
CA ALA A 16 -1.02 -10.10 -12.73
C ALA A 16 0.09 -9.02 -12.63
N LEU A 17 0.25 -8.36 -11.48
CA LEU A 17 1.20 -7.25 -11.32
C LEU A 17 2.60 -7.71 -10.86
N HIS A 18 3.05 -8.89 -11.34
CA HIS A 18 4.45 -9.35 -11.27
C HIS A 18 5.44 -8.37 -11.91
N LEU A 19 4.97 -7.33 -12.61
CA LEU A 19 5.80 -6.25 -13.13
C LEU A 19 6.45 -5.40 -12.02
N PHE A 20 5.81 -5.32 -10.84
CA PHE A 20 6.30 -4.54 -9.71
C PHE A 20 6.39 -5.42 -8.47
N ASP A 21 7.59 -5.54 -7.91
CA ASP A 21 7.83 -6.32 -6.70
C ASP A 21 7.14 -5.72 -5.45
N ALA A 22 7.11 -6.51 -4.38
CA ALA A 22 6.54 -6.11 -3.09
C ALA A 22 7.21 -4.85 -2.51
N GLY A 23 8.50 -4.64 -2.78
CA GLY A 23 9.26 -3.47 -2.34
C GLY A 23 8.80 -2.18 -3.01
N TYR A 24 8.52 -2.20 -4.31
CA TYR A 24 7.93 -1.07 -5.05
C TYR A 24 6.59 -0.65 -4.43
N TRP A 25 5.68 -1.60 -4.22
CA TRP A 25 4.38 -1.32 -3.63
C TRP A 25 4.50 -0.80 -2.21
N ARG A 26 5.42 -1.34 -1.41
CA ARG A 26 5.69 -0.87 -0.05
C ARG A 26 6.13 0.60 -0.05
N ARG A 27 7.06 0.98 -0.93
CA ARG A 27 7.49 2.39 -1.08
C ARG A 27 6.33 3.31 -1.44
N ARG A 28 5.46 2.89 -2.37
CA ARG A 28 4.26 3.65 -2.77
C ARG A 28 3.27 3.83 -1.62
N VAL A 29 2.99 2.77 -0.88
CA VAL A 29 2.07 2.79 0.26
C VAL A 29 2.60 3.67 1.39
N LEU A 30 3.89 3.60 1.71
CA LEU A 30 4.52 4.45 2.73
C LEU A 30 4.56 5.93 2.31
N ALA A 31 4.72 6.23 1.02
CA ALA A 31 4.69 7.60 0.52
C ALA A 31 3.33 8.28 0.77
N VAL A 32 2.22 7.54 0.74
CA VAL A 32 0.90 8.08 1.09
C VAL A 32 0.84 8.50 2.56
N LYS A 33 1.39 7.68 3.47
CA LYS A 33 1.50 8.03 4.90
C LYS A 33 2.37 9.27 5.16
N GLY A 34 3.42 9.47 4.37
CA GLY A 34 4.31 10.63 4.50
C GLY A 34 3.77 11.92 3.88
N LYS A 35 2.84 11.83 2.93
CA LYS A 35 2.32 12.99 2.18
C LYS A 35 0.98 13.51 2.70
N PHE A 36 0.27 12.72 3.49
CA PHE A 36 -1.09 13.05 3.93
C PHE A 36 -1.33 12.65 5.39
N GLU A 37 -2.14 13.44 6.09
CA GLU A 37 -2.62 13.12 7.42
C GLU A 37 -3.79 12.13 7.34
N LEU A 38 -3.50 10.84 7.55
CA LEU A 38 -4.47 9.77 7.39
C LEU A 38 -5.39 9.66 8.61
N THR A 39 -6.67 9.38 8.36
CA THR A 39 -7.59 9.00 9.43
C THR A 39 -7.22 7.63 10.00
N GLU A 40 -7.66 7.33 11.21
CA GLU A 40 -7.42 6.03 11.85
C GLU A 40 -7.89 4.84 10.98
N ARG A 41 -9.05 4.99 10.33
CA ARG A 41 -9.58 3.98 9.40
C ARG A 41 -8.65 3.76 8.20
N GLN A 42 -8.09 4.84 7.65
CA GLN A 42 -7.15 4.77 6.53
C GLN A 42 -5.80 4.17 6.97
N LEU A 43 -5.33 4.45 8.18
CA LEU A 43 -4.14 3.83 8.74
C LEU A 43 -4.30 2.32 8.88
N ILE A 44 -5.44 1.85 9.40
CA ILE A 44 -5.74 0.41 9.51
C ILE A 44 -5.75 -0.25 8.12
N GLN A 45 -6.33 0.40 7.10
CA GLN A 45 -6.33 -0.14 5.75
C GLN A 45 -4.92 -0.18 5.15
N LEU A 46 -4.11 0.85 5.39
CA LEU A 46 -2.72 0.91 4.98
C LEU A 46 -1.90 -0.23 5.60
N GLU A 47 -2.07 -0.50 6.89
CA GLU A 47 -1.41 -1.62 7.57
C GLU A 47 -1.79 -2.98 6.99
N LYS A 48 -3.05 -3.17 6.59
CA LYS A 48 -3.50 -4.40 5.91
C LYS A 48 -2.79 -4.60 4.57
N ILE A 49 -2.61 -3.52 3.81
CA ILE A 49 -1.86 -3.57 2.54
C ILE A 49 -0.40 -3.94 2.82
N LEU A 50 0.24 -3.28 3.79
CA LEU A 50 1.64 -3.56 4.15
C LEU A 50 1.86 -5.00 4.62
N ARG A 51 0.93 -5.57 5.40
CA ARG A 51 1.00 -6.98 5.83
C ARG A 51 0.90 -7.94 4.65
N ARG A 52 0.04 -7.65 3.67
CA ARG A 52 -0.11 -8.46 2.44
C ARG A 52 1.16 -8.49 1.61
N LEU A 53 1.85 -7.35 1.52
CA LEU A 53 3.12 -7.23 0.80
C LEU A 53 4.29 -7.95 1.50
N GLY A 54 4.11 -8.39 2.75
CA GLY A 54 5.15 -9.08 3.51
C GLY A 54 6.21 -8.13 4.09
N PRO A 55 7.23 -8.70 4.77
CA PRO A 55 8.35 -7.92 5.29
C PRO A 55 9.13 -7.22 4.16
N SER A 56 9.76 -6.09 4.47
CA SER A 56 10.71 -5.48 3.52
C SER A 56 11.80 -6.49 3.26
N VAL A 57 11.95 -6.89 1.99
CA VAL A 57 13.16 -7.57 1.51
C VAL A 57 14.17 -6.48 1.16
N ASP A 58 14.62 -5.75 2.16
CA ASP A 58 15.89 -5.01 2.09
C ASP A 58 16.97 -5.87 2.76
#